data_AF-A0A7K1YE47-F1
#
_entry.id   AF-A0A7K1YE47-F1
#
_cell.length_a   1.000
_cell.length_b   1.000
_cell.length_c   1.000
_cell.angle_alpha   90.00
_cell.angle_beta   90.00
_cell.angle_gamma   90.00
#
_symmetry.space_group_name_H-M   'P 1'
#
loop_
_entity.id
_entity.type
_entity.pdbx_description
1 polymer ?
#
loop_
_entity_poly.entity_id
_entity_poly.type
_entity_poly.pdbx_seq_one_letter_code
_entity_poly.pdbx_strand_id
1 'polypeptide(L)'
;MYFLDLKSFHPTTGINTDNHGKYPFLESTHGLFEPDDFEFNFNRSFPFEEIELNEGRSFYVSESNLLKLFKNARSRDCKILVNNIKPIEETYTKELAGLFYDGYSEGLTHFYKEIGQTFLSLDLKQKRQALRDFIIYCHTNLYFEGFAIPEVLYALGYIQGSLVKGFQEYSNLKDLNEKEQVPPVFNISEPESKSKVPVEREYEPESVPSETEPIDSPVRIPLRYPAPEIFDLWCALLDQELCQLMQVPQIFGSEDEIKDLLGGLFKSEGRAQIWSGNESYYYEMAPGYQNLLCLLMHATYKLNRIYLKVQLARYCELLKSNFSPFDTIESVGDIQSNITKKKDSAIDFVRKSSGTYAKKAYEVLRKVPTYILRP
;
A
#
# COMPACT_ATOMS: atom_id res chain seq x y z
N MET A 1 2.60 -17.55 9.71
CA MET A 1 4.06 -17.50 9.52
C MET A 1 4.33 -16.46 8.45
N TYR A 2 5.34 -15.63 8.67
CA TYR A 2 5.63 -14.45 7.84
C TYR A 2 6.86 -14.69 6.96
N PHE A 3 7.04 -13.87 5.92
CA PHE A 3 8.18 -13.87 5.01
C PHE A 3 8.36 -15.16 4.20
N LEU A 4 7.26 -15.81 3.83
CA LEU A 4 7.28 -17.08 3.09
C LEU A 4 7.91 -16.96 1.71
N ASP A 5 7.83 -15.77 1.11
CA ASP A 5 8.35 -15.48 -0.23
C ASP A 5 9.73 -14.80 -0.20
N LEU A 6 10.26 -14.49 1.00
CA LEU A 6 11.55 -13.84 1.15
C LEU A 6 12.66 -14.86 0.84
N LYS A 7 13.41 -14.59 -0.23
CA LYS A 7 14.54 -15.45 -0.64
C LYS A 7 15.54 -15.53 0.50
N SER A 8 16.09 -16.74 0.69
CA SER A 8 17.06 -17.03 1.76
C SER A 8 16.51 -16.84 3.18
N PHE A 9 15.19 -16.83 3.37
CA PHE A 9 14.57 -16.86 4.69
C PHE A 9 13.76 -18.14 4.87
N HIS A 10 13.89 -18.78 6.03
CA HIS A 10 13.09 -19.92 6.41
C HIS A 10 12.32 -19.62 7.71
N PRO A 11 10.98 -19.77 7.73
CA PRO A 11 10.14 -19.31 8.85
C PRO A 11 10.47 -19.89 10.22
N THR A 12 11.15 -21.03 10.27
CA THR A 12 11.51 -21.70 11.54
C THR A 12 12.97 -21.50 11.91
N THR A 13 13.85 -21.28 10.94
CA THR A 13 15.31 -21.25 11.15
C THR A 13 15.93 -19.89 10.84
N GLY A 14 15.12 -18.89 10.46
CA GLY A 14 15.56 -17.54 10.18
C GLY A 14 16.24 -17.39 8.83
N ILE A 15 17.14 -16.42 8.73
CA ILE A 15 17.88 -16.12 7.51
C ILE A 15 18.96 -17.19 7.27
N ASN A 16 19.01 -17.71 6.04
CA ASN A 16 20.00 -18.68 5.61
C ASN A 16 21.36 -18.00 5.35
N THR A 17 22.41 -18.52 5.98
CA THR A 17 23.81 -18.04 5.89
C THR A 17 24.75 -19.05 5.17
N ASP A 18 24.23 -20.04 4.46
CA ASP A 18 24.97 -21.13 3.80
C ASP A 18 26.04 -20.65 2.80
N ASN A 19 25.92 -19.42 2.28
CA ASN A 19 26.91 -18.80 1.39
C ASN A 19 28.09 -18.13 2.11
N HIS A 20 28.26 -18.34 3.43
CA HIS A 20 29.31 -17.71 4.25
C HIS A 20 30.74 -17.90 3.72
N GLY A 21 31.04 -18.97 2.98
CA GLY A 21 32.37 -19.18 2.39
C GLY A 21 32.74 -18.24 1.24
N LYS A 22 31.78 -17.48 0.69
CA LYS A 22 31.99 -16.58 -0.48
C LYS A 22 32.16 -15.11 -0.12
N TYR A 23 31.75 -14.73 1.09
CA TYR A 23 31.69 -13.33 1.52
C TYR A 23 32.43 -13.16 2.85
N PRO A 24 32.96 -11.96 3.13
CA PRO A 24 33.67 -11.75 4.38
C PRO A 24 32.73 -11.81 5.60
N PHE A 25 33.31 -12.15 6.73
CA PHE A 25 32.68 -12.08 8.03
C PHE A 25 33.13 -10.80 8.75
N LEU A 26 32.19 -10.12 9.41
CA LEU A 26 32.42 -8.89 10.14
C LEU A 26 32.37 -9.15 11.63
N GLU A 27 33.31 -8.53 12.35
CA GLU A 27 33.43 -8.65 13.80
C GLU A 27 33.68 -7.28 14.42
N SER A 28 33.30 -7.10 15.68
CA SER A 28 33.73 -5.92 16.41
C SER A 28 35.13 -6.12 16.97
N THR A 29 35.86 -5.02 17.21
CA THR A 29 37.12 -5.03 17.98
C THR A 29 36.96 -5.59 19.40
N HIS A 30 35.72 -5.71 19.89
CA HIS A 30 35.39 -6.27 21.20
C HIS A 30 34.93 -7.74 21.14
N GLY A 31 34.89 -8.35 19.95
CA GLY A 31 34.43 -9.73 19.76
C GLY A 31 33.33 -9.86 18.70
N LEU A 32 32.69 -11.02 18.70
CA LEU A 32 31.58 -11.35 17.80
C LEU A 32 30.36 -10.44 18.08
N PHE A 33 29.50 -10.28 17.07
CA PHE A 33 28.22 -9.64 17.28
C PHE A 33 27.31 -10.55 18.09
N GLU A 34 26.90 -10.10 19.26
CA GLU A 34 26.00 -10.86 20.14
C GLU A 34 24.55 -10.39 19.95
N PRO A 35 23.56 -11.28 20.05
CA PRO A 35 22.16 -10.90 20.02
C PRO A 35 21.86 -10.00 21.22
N ASP A 36 21.00 -9.00 21.01
CA ASP A 36 20.55 -8.13 22.09
C ASP A 36 19.46 -8.85 22.91
N ASP A 37 19.58 -8.86 24.24
CA ASP A 37 18.58 -9.41 25.18
C ASP A 37 17.32 -8.51 25.27
N PHE A 38 17.17 -7.57 24.35
CA PHE A 38 16.15 -6.54 24.39
C PHE A 38 14.76 -7.11 24.05
N GLU A 39 13.84 -7.08 25.02
CA GLU A 39 12.41 -7.24 24.74
C GLU A 39 11.85 -5.97 24.09
N PHE A 40 11.09 -6.14 23.01
CA PHE A 40 10.52 -5.02 22.28
C PHE A 40 9.53 -4.22 23.15
N ASN A 41 9.88 -2.96 23.46
CA ASN A 41 9.09 -2.10 24.32
C ASN A 41 8.00 -1.33 23.56
N PHE A 42 6.78 -1.86 23.56
CA PHE A 42 5.56 -1.26 22.96
C PHE A 42 5.09 0.06 23.62
N ASN A 43 5.75 0.52 24.69
CA ASN A 43 5.42 1.77 25.38
C ASN A 43 6.33 2.94 25.00
N ARG A 44 7.40 2.70 24.25
CA ARG A 44 8.26 3.76 23.70
C ARG A 44 7.56 4.43 22.52
N SER A 45 7.78 5.72 22.29
CA SER A 45 7.13 6.48 21.20
C SER A 45 7.65 6.12 19.81
N PHE A 46 8.96 5.87 19.66
CA PHE A 46 9.58 5.35 18.45
C PHE A 46 10.96 4.76 18.81
N PRO A 47 11.16 3.43 18.77
CA PRO A 47 12.38 2.78 19.26
C PRO A 47 13.49 2.65 18.21
N PHE A 48 13.36 3.28 17.04
CA PHE A 48 14.31 3.17 15.94
C PHE A 48 15.18 4.41 15.80
N GLU A 49 16.40 4.20 15.33
CA GLU A 49 17.37 5.26 15.07
C GLU A 49 17.61 5.43 13.57
N GLU A 50 17.70 6.68 13.13
CA GLU A 50 17.86 7.02 11.71
C GLU A 50 19.31 6.87 11.25
N ILE A 51 19.48 6.25 10.09
CA ILE A 51 20.72 6.16 9.34
C ILE A 51 20.51 6.91 8.02
N GLU A 52 21.25 8.00 7.82
CA GLU A 52 21.23 8.73 6.57
C GLU A 52 22.28 8.15 5.60
N LEU A 53 21.84 7.94 4.38
CA LEU A 53 22.65 7.60 3.22
C LEU A 53 22.97 8.88 2.43
N ASN A 54 23.82 8.73 1.41
CA ASN A 54 24.01 9.78 0.42
C ASN A 54 22.71 10.04 -0.37
N GLU A 55 22.61 11.20 -1.03
CA GLU A 55 21.49 11.55 -1.92
C GLU A 55 20.14 11.76 -1.21
N GLY A 56 20.13 12.00 0.10
CA GLY A 56 18.91 12.32 0.85
C GLY A 56 18.05 11.10 1.19
N ARG A 57 18.57 9.88 1.00
CA ARG A 57 17.92 8.65 1.45
C ARG A 57 18.21 8.39 2.93
N SER A 58 17.23 7.87 3.68
CA SER A 58 17.44 7.41 5.06
C SER A 58 16.60 6.17 5.37
N PHE A 59 17.01 5.44 6.40
CA PHE A 59 16.27 4.30 6.93
C PHE A 59 16.40 4.24 8.46
N TYR A 60 15.48 3.52 9.09
CA TYR A 60 15.42 3.39 10.55
C TYR A 60 15.82 1.99 11.01
N VAL A 61 16.69 1.91 12.03
CA VAL A 61 17.24 0.65 12.54
C VAL A 61 17.01 0.55 14.05
N SER A 62 16.63 -0.64 14.52
CA SER A 62 16.53 -0.96 15.95
C SER A 62 17.59 -1.95 16.43
N GLU A 63 18.15 -2.78 15.54
CA GLU A 63 19.12 -3.82 15.91
C GLU A 63 20.51 -3.21 16.16
N SER A 64 21.11 -3.54 17.30
CA SER A 64 22.29 -2.85 17.81
C SER A 64 23.55 -3.09 16.98
N ASN A 65 23.70 -4.27 16.37
CA ASN A 65 24.88 -4.62 15.59
C ASN A 65 24.87 -3.95 14.20
N LEU A 66 23.70 -3.84 13.57
CA LEU A 66 23.47 -3.03 12.38
C LEU A 66 23.70 -1.54 12.65
N LEU A 67 23.28 -1.03 13.81
CA LEU A 67 23.60 0.34 14.22
C LEU A 67 25.11 0.55 14.36
N LYS A 68 25.83 -0.38 15.00
CA LYS A 68 27.30 -0.35 15.08
C LYS A 68 27.90 -0.35 13.67
N LEU A 69 27.40 -1.20 12.78
CA LEU A 69 27.87 -1.31 11.39
C LEU A 69 27.74 0.01 10.63
N PHE A 70 26.51 0.54 10.52
CA PHE A 70 26.26 1.70 9.67
C PHE A 70 26.79 3.01 10.25
N LYS A 71 26.91 3.11 11.58
CA LYS A 71 27.51 4.28 12.24
C LYS A 71 29.02 4.21 12.34
N ASN A 72 29.65 3.06 12.09
CA ASN A 72 31.10 2.93 12.13
C ASN A 72 31.79 3.93 11.19
N ALA A 73 31.18 4.21 10.02
CA ALA A 73 31.65 5.21 9.06
C ALA A 73 31.75 6.63 9.63
N ARG A 74 30.99 6.96 10.69
CA ARG A 74 30.99 8.28 11.34
C ARG A 74 31.94 8.36 12.54
N SER A 75 32.57 7.25 12.94
CA SER A 75 33.46 7.19 14.11
C SER A 75 34.92 7.34 13.72
N ARG A 76 35.71 8.05 14.55
CA ARG A 76 37.17 8.19 14.35
C ARG A 76 37.93 6.89 14.66
N ASP A 77 37.34 6.04 15.49
CA ASP A 77 37.90 4.73 15.84
C ASP A 77 37.09 3.67 15.10
N CYS A 78 37.65 3.06 14.06
CA CYS A 78 36.99 1.94 13.37
C CYS A 78 36.89 0.75 14.34
N LYS A 79 35.66 0.41 14.74
CA LYS A 79 35.37 -0.66 15.71
C LYS A 79 34.98 -1.98 15.06
N ILE A 80 35.06 -2.06 13.73
CA ILE A 80 34.63 -3.22 12.95
C ILE A 80 35.78 -3.69 12.06
N LEU A 81 36.02 -5.00 12.11
CA LEU A 81 37.06 -5.70 11.38
C LEU A 81 36.43 -6.63 10.35
N VAL A 82 37.09 -6.75 9.20
CA VAL A 82 36.79 -7.71 8.14
C VAL A 82 37.68 -8.93 8.36
N ASN A 83 37.06 -10.10 8.53
CA ASN A 83 37.70 -11.40 8.79
C ASN A 83 38.72 -11.35 9.94
N ASN A 84 38.50 -10.50 10.94
CA ASN A 84 39.40 -10.29 12.08
C ASN A 84 40.84 -9.84 11.69
N ILE A 85 41.02 -9.23 10.52
CA ILE A 85 42.34 -8.84 10.01
C ILE A 85 42.49 -7.33 9.88
N LYS A 86 41.56 -6.67 9.18
CA LYS A 86 41.68 -5.25 8.85
C LYS A 86 40.40 -4.48 9.17
N PRO A 87 40.49 -3.18 9.51
CA PRO A 87 39.32 -2.32 9.64
C PRO A 87 38.44 -2.35 8.38
N ILE A 88 37.13 -2.29 8.56
CA ILE A 88 36.19 -2.16 7.45
C ILE A 88 36.35 -0.80 6.76
N GLU A 89 36.34 -0.81 5.43
CA GLU A 89 36.42 0.40 4.63
C GLU A 89 35.06 1.10 4.57
N GLU A 90 35.07 2.44 4.53
CA GLU A 90 33.83 3.24 4.49
C GLU A 90 32.98 2.94 3.24
N THR A 91 33.65 2.75 2.10
CA THR A 91 33.03 2.37 0.83
C THR A 91 32.28 1.06 0.94
N TYR A 92 32.86 0.07 1.63
CA TYR A 92 32.22 -1.22 1.84
C TYR A 92 31.06 -1.12 2.82
N THR A 93 31.20 -0.33 3.88
CA THR A 93 30.08 -0.04 4.81
C THR A 93 28.89 0.58 4.07
N LYS A 94 29.15 1.49 3.12
CA LYS A 94 28.12 2.11 2.26
C LYS A 94 27.46 1.10 1.32
N GLU A 95 28.21 0.17 0.75
CA GLU A 95 27.67 -0.91 -0.07
C GLU A 95 26.70 -1.79 0.73
N LEU A 96 27.09 -2.21 1.94
CA LEU A 96 26.23 -3.00 2.83
C LEU A 96 24.97 -2.23 3.23
N ALA A 97 25.10 -0.93 3.49
CA ALA A 97 23.95 -0.06 3.79
C ALA A 97 23.01 0.08 2.58
N GLY A 98 23.54 0.08 1.35
CA GLY A 98 22.74 0.05 0.13
C GLY A 98 21.92 -1.23 -0.01
N LEU A 99 22.56 -2.39 0.15
CA LEU A 99 21.88 -3.70 0.12
C LEU A 99 20.79 -3.81 1.19
N PHE A 100 21.08 -3.33 2.40
CA PHE A 100 20.11 -3.24 3.48
C PHE A 100 18.95 -2.30 3.12
N TYR A 101 19.24 -1.14 2.54
CA TYR A 101 18.23 -0.16 2.15
C TYR A 101 17.28 -0.68 1.07
N ASP A 102 17.79 -1.42 0.09
CA ASP A 102 16.99 -2.04 -0.96
C ASP A 102 15.97 -3.01 -0.34
N GLY A 103 16.43 -3.84 0.60
CA GLY A 103 15.55 -4.71 1.39
C GLY A 103 14.55 -3.91 2.23
N TYR A 104 15.01 -2.89 2.94
CA TYR A 104 14.19 -2.04 3.80
C TYR A 104 13.05 -1.37 3.05
N SER A 105 13.32 -0.85 1.87
CA SER A 105 12.33 -0.19 1.00
C SER A 105 11.25 -1.17 0.53
N GLU A 106 11.68 -2.38 0.17
CA GLU A 106 10.78 -3.48 -0.19
C GLU A 106 9.93 -3.96 1.00
N GLY A 107 10.51 -4.06 2.19
CA GLY A 107 9.81 -4.43 3.41
C GLY A 107 8.74 -3.42 3.83
N LEU A 108 9.00 -2.12 3.64
CA LEU A 108 7.99 -1.07 3.84
C LEU A 108 6.82 -1.22 2.89
N THR A 109 7.11 -1.46 1.61
CA THR A 109 6.11 -1.59 0.53
C THR A 109 5.26 -2.86 0.69
N HIS A 110 5.88 -3.98 1.07
CA HIS A 110 5.25 -5.29 1.14
C HIS A 110 4.67 -5.65 2.52
N PHE A 111 4.73 -4.76 3.50
CA PHE A 111 4.19 -5.00 4.86
C PHE A 111 2.80 -5.65 4.89
N TYR A 112 1.84 -5.16 4.10
CA TYR A 112 0.46 -5.69 4.08
C TYR A 112 0.35 -7.09 3.47
N LYS A 113 1.28 -7.46 2.59
CA LYS A 113 1.42 -8.82 2.08
C LYS A 113 1.87 -9.74 3.22
N GLU A 114 2.84 -9.28 4.01
CA GLU A 114 3.44 -10.07 5.08
C GLU A 114 2.49 -10.28 6.26
N ILE A 115 1.90 -9.21 6.81
CA ILE A 115 0.99 -9.34 7.96
C ILE A 115 -0.30 -10.12 7.62
N GLY A 116 -0.63 -10.23 6.33
CA GLY A 116 -1.72 -11.04 5.80
C GLY A 116 -2.98 -10.22 5.49
N GLN A 117 -3.64 -10.55 4.37
CA GLN A 117 -4.79 -9.80 3.85
C GLN A 117 -5.99 -9.71 4.81
N THR A 118 -6.15 -10.69 5.70
CA THR A 118 -7.22 -10.71 6.70
C THR A 118 -7.01 -9.66 7.79
N PHE A 119 -5.79 -9.17 8.00
CA PHE A 119 -5.45 -8.17 9.02
C PHE A 119 -6.38 -6.95 8.98
N LEU A 120 -6.69 -6.44 7.78
CA LEU A 120 -7.53 -5.26 7.61
C LEU A 120 -9.00 -5.49 8.01
N SER A 121 -9.47 -6.73 7.96
CA SER A 121 -10.83 -7.12 8.34
C SER A 121 -11.01 -7.44 9.83
N LEU A 122 -9.90 -7.53 10.58
CA LEU A 122 -9.92 -7.82 12.02
C LEU A 122 -10.51 -6.66 12.82
N ASP A 123 -11.10 -6.99 13.97
CA ASP A 123 -11.48 -5.98 14.95
C ASP A 123 -10.25 -5.28 15.55
N LEU A 124 -10.46 -4.16 16.24
CA LEU A 124 -9.36 -3.34 16.75
C LEU A 124 -8.45 -4.07 17.76
N LYS A 125 -9.02 -4.95 18.59
CA LYS A 125 -8.26 -5.74 19.57
C LYS A 125 -7.43 -6.81 18.86
N GLN A 126 -8.02 -7.49 17.88
CA GLN A 126 -7.37 -8.48 17.03
C GLN A 126 -6.27 -7.86 16.17
N LYS A 127 -6.48 -6.66 15.60
CA LYS A 127 -5.45 -5.91 14.88
C LYS A 127 -4.25 -5.59 15.78
N ARG A 128 -4.51 -5.06 16.98
CA ARG A 128 -3.44 -4.80 17.95
C ARG A 128 -2.66 -6.07 18.28
N GLN A 129 -3.34 -7.19 18.52
CA GLN A 129 -2.67 -8.46 18.82
C GLN A 129 -1.84 -8.96 17.64
N ALA A 130 -2.41 -8.98 16.42
CA ALA A 130 -1.72 -9.41 15.21
C ALA A 130 -0.47 -8.57 14.94
N LEU A 131 -0.52 -7.26 15.16
CA LEU A 131 0.65 -6.38 15.07
C LEU A 131 1.70 -6.69 16.13
N ARG A 132 1.30 -6.97 17.38
CA ARG A 132 2.27 -7.35 18.43
C ARG A 132 2.97 -8.65 18.08
N ASP A 133 2.23 -9.65 17.63
CA ASP A 133 2.78 -10.94 17.23
C ASP A 133 3.73 -10.78 16.04
N PHE A 134 3.35 -9.96 15.05
CA PHE A 134 4.18 -9.64 13.90
C PHE A 134 5.47 -8.88 14.29
N ILE A 135 5.34 -7.85 15.13
CA ILE A 135 6.48 -7.05 15.61
C ILE A 135 7.47 -7.93 16.39
N ILE A 136 6.97 -8.79 17.29
CA ILE A 136 7.80 -9.74 18.03
C ILE A 136 8.49 -10.69 17.06
N TYR A 137 7.75 -11.23 16.09
CA TYR A 137 8.33 -12.14 15.10
C TYR A 137 9.43 -11.47 14.27
N CYS A 138 9.23 -10.23 13.83
CA CYS A 138 10.26 -9.47 13.13
C CYS A 138 11.49 -9.29 14.02
N HIS A 139 11.30 -8.85 15.27
CA HIS A 139 12.38 -8.63 16.22
C HIS A 139 13.19 -9.91 16.49
N THR A 140 12.53 -11.06 16.67
CA THR A 140 13.19 -12.36 16.87
C THR A 140 14.04 -12.79 15.66
N ASN A 141 13.64 -12.40 14.45
CA ASN A 141 14.33 -12.79 13.22
C ASN A 141 15.28 -11.71 12.68
N LEU A 142 15.37 -10.57 13.36
CA LEU A 142 16.20 -9.43 12.99
C LEU A 142 17.48 -9.43 13.83
N TYR A 143 18.44 -10.26 13.43
CA TYR A 143 19.73 -10.35 14.09
C TYR A 143 20.86 -10.42 13.06
N PHE A 144 21.81 -9.49 13.19
CA PHE A 144 22.99 -9.45 12.36
C PHE A 144 24.18 -10.12 13.07
N GLU A 145 24.54 -11.30 12.61
CA GLU A 145 25.64 -12.13 13.14
C GLU A 145 27.04 -11.73 12.65
N GLY A 146 27.13 -10.82 11.67
CA GLY A 146 28.39 -10.46 11.02
C GLY A 146 28.56 -10.99 9.60
N PHE A 147 27.62 -11.80 9.09
CA PHE A 147 27.68 -12.28 7.72
C PHE A 147 27.38 -11.15 6.71
N ALA A 148 28.41 -10.65 6.02
CA ALA A 148 28.28 -9.63 4.97
C ALA A 148 27.84 -10.24 3.62
N ILE A 149 26.85 -11.13 3.67
CA ILE A 149 26.26 -11.79 2.51
C ILE A 149 25.13 -10.89 1.97
N PRO A 150 25.11 -10.55 0.67
CA PRO A 150 24.11 -9.62 0.12
C PRO A 150 22.66 -10.01 0.42
N GLU A 151 22.33 -11.29 0.27
CA GLU A 151 20.99 -11.81 0.54
C GLU A 151 20.60 -11.68 2.02
N VAL A 152 21.58 -11.83 2.93
CA VAL A 152 21.36 -11.66 4.38
C VAL A 152 21.07 -10.21 4.70
N LEU A 153 21.87 -9.27 4.17
CA LEU A 153 21.67 -7.83 4.38
C LEU A 153 20.34 -7.35 3.82
N TYR A 154 19.98 -7.82 2.62
CA TYR A 154 18.68 -7.55 2.02
C TYR A 154 17.53 -8.08 2.90
N ALA A 155 17.61 -9.33 3.36
CA ALA A 155 16.58 -9.93 4.20
C ALA A 155 16.43 -9.22 5.55
N LEU A 156 17.54 -8.84 6.19
CA LEU A 156 17.52 -8.03 7.42
C LEU A 156 16.89 -6.66 7.17
N GLY A 157 17.22 -6.03 6.04
CA GLY A 157 16.60 -4.80 5.59
C GLY A 157 15.08 -4.95 5.48
N TYR A 158 14.63 -5.98 4.76
CA TYR A 158 13.21 -6.27 4.54
C TYR A 158 12.45 -6.47 5.86
N ILE A 159 13.01 -7.25 6.78
CA ILE A 159 12.43 -7.47 8.11
C ILE A 159 12.40 -6.17 8.90
N GLN A 160 13.47 -5.35 8.87
CA GLN A 160 13.51 -4.05 9.55
C GLN A 160 12.47 -3.08 9.00
N GLY A 161 12.31 -2.98 7.67
CA GLY A 161 11.29 -2.13 7.05
C GLY A 161 9.88 -2.56 7.44
N SER A 162 9.61 -3.87 7.38
CA SER A 162 8.37 -4.46 7.88
C SER A 162 8.12 -4.15 9.35
N LEU A 163 9.15 -4.26 10.20
CA LEU A 163 9.08 -3.95 11.64
C LEU A 163 8.73 -2.48 11.89
N VAL A 164 9.39 -1.55 11.19
CA VAL A 164 9.12 -0.10 11.30
C VAL A 164 7.67 0.19 10.92
N LYS A 165 7.21 -0.37 9.79
CA LYS A 165 5.82 -0.18 9.34
C LYS A 165 4.82 -0.78 10.34
N GLY A 166 5.07 -1.99 10.82
CA GLY A 166 4.25 -2.64 11.86
C GLY A 166 4.17 -1.81 13.14
N PHE A 167 5.28 -1.22 13.58
CA PHE A 167 5.29 -0.35 14.75
C PHE A 167 4.51 0.95 14.55
N GLN A 168 4.61 1.56 13.37
CA GLN A 168 3.82 2.75 13.01
C GLN A 168 2.32 2.43 13.06
N GLU A 169 1.90 1.33 12.43
CA GLU A 169 0.50 0.88 12.47
C GLU A 169 0.04 0.57 13.91
N TYR A 170 0.90 -0.07 14.72
CA TYR A 170 0.58 -0.35 16.13
C TYR A 170 0.40 0.92 16.96
N SER A 171 1.29 1.91 16.78
CA SER A 171 1.19 3.20 17.45
C SER A 171 -0.09 3.94 17.06
N ASN A 172 -0.41 3.98 15.77
CA ASN A 172 -1.66 4.57 15.26
C ASN A 172 -2.90 3.93 15.91
N LEU A 173 -2.90 2.61 16.13
CA LEU A 173 -4.01 1.91 16.79
C LEU A 173 -4.03 2.06 18.31
N LYS A 174 -2.89 2.34 18.94
CA LYS A 174 -2.79 2.54 20.40
C LYS A 174 -3.50 3.83 20.82
N ASP A 175 -3.45 4.85 19.98
CA ASP A 175 -4.06 6.16 20.24
C ASP A 175 -5.58 6.19 19.99
N LEU A 176 -6.13 5.14 19.37
CA LEU A 176 -7.58 4.94 19.22
C LEU A 176 -8.19 4.38 20.52
N ASN A 177 -8.82 5.23 21.34
CA ASN A 177 -9.57 4.77 22.51
C ASN A 177 -10.81 3.94 22.12
N GLU A 178 -11.09 2.87 22.87
CA GLU A 178 -12.21 1.90 22.67
C GLU A 178 -13.64 2.50 22.77
N LYS A 179 -13.80 3.82 22.82
CA LYS A 179 -15.11 4.48 23.00
C LYS A 179 -15.92 4.70 21.72
N GLU A 180 -15.42 4.32 20.56
CA GLU A 180 -16.16 4.41 19.28
C GLU A 180 -16.77 3.08 18.80
N GLN A 181 -16.87 2.07 19.67
CA GLN A 181 -17.67 0.87 19.40
C GLN A 181 -19.00 0.92 20.13
N VAL A 182 -20.00 1.56 19.51
CA VAL A 182 -21.40 1.17 19.72
C VAL A 182 -21.80 0.34 18.50
N PRO A 183 -21.91 -0.99 18.61
CA PRO A 183 -22.63 -1.75 17.60
C PRO A 183 -24.13 -1.46 17.77
N PRO A 184 -24.87 -1.11 16.71
CA PRO A 184 -26.32 -1.22 16.78
C PRO A 184 -26.66 -2.71 16.86
N VAL A 185 -27.18 -3.12 18.01
CA VAL A 185 -27.88 -4.39 18.19
C VAL A 185 -29.10 -4.37 17.28
N PHE A 186 -28.99 -4.98 16.10
CA PHE A 186 -30.14 -5.39 15.32
C PHE A 186 -30.47 -6.83 15.68
N ASN A 187 -31.41 -6.99 16.61
CA ASN A 187 -32.23 -8.19 16.72
C ASN A 187 -33.01 -8.36 15.41
N ILE A 188 -32.66 -9.35 14.60
CA ILE A 188 -33.60 -9.91 13.63
C ILE A 188 -33.49 -11.43 13.68
N SER A 189 -34.60 -12.00 14.08
CA SER A 189 -34.99 -13.40 14.22
C SER A 189 -34.72 -14.22 12.95
N GLU A 190 -34.44 -15.51 13.14
CA GLU A 190 -34.58 -16.53 12.10
C GLU A 190 -35.98 -16.47 11.45
N PRO A 191 -36.05 -16.77 10.14
CA PRO A 191 -36.78 -17.99 9.82
C PRO A 191 -36.14 -18.84 8.71
N GLU A 192 -36.47 -20.12 8.82
CA GLU A 192 -36.14 -21.25 7.96
C GLU A 192 -36.66 -21.15 6.51
N SER A 193 -35.90 -21.78 5.61
CA SER A 193 -36.36 -22.60 4.47
C SER A 193 -37.07 -21.93 3.26
N LYS A 194 -36.45 -22.03 2.07
CA LYS A 194 -36.82 -22.98 0.99
C LYS A 194 -36.07 -22.70 -0.32
N SER A 195 -35.67 -23.79 -0.96
CA SER A 195 -35.07 -23.89 -2.29
C SER A 195 -35.80 -23.12 -3.40
N LYS A 196 -35.03 -22.70 -4.43
CA LYS A 196 -35.21 -23.14 -5.83
C LYS A 196 -34.06 -22.64 -6.72
N VAL A 197 -33.35 -23.61 -7.32
CA VAL A 197 -32.58 -23.48 -8.58
C VAL A 197 -33.60 -23.23 -9.72
N PRO A 198 -33.28 -22.45 -10.78
CA PRO A 198 -32.90 -23.10 -12.04
C PRO A 198 -31.89 -22.34 -12.95
N VAL A 199 -31.00 -23.15 -13.56
CA VAL A 199 -30.74 -23.23 -15.02
C VAL A 199 -29.73 -22.24 -15.64
N GLU A 200 -28.49 -22.74 -15.70
CA GLU A 200 -27.67 -22.96 -16.91
C GLU A 200 -28.29 -22.59 -18.27
N ARG A 201 -27.62 -21.70 -19.01
CA ARG A 201 -27.61 -21.74 -20.47
C ARG A 201 -26.20 -21.49 -20.98
N GLU A 202 -25.61 -22.57 -21.49
CA GLU A 202 -24.56 -22.54 -22.51
C GLU A 202 -25.05 -21.76 -23.74
N TYR A 203 -24.18 -20.92 -24.29
CA TYR A 203 -24.09 -20.72 -25.73
C TYR A 203 -22.60 -20.65 -26.10
N GLU A 204 -22.27 -21.48 -27.08
CA GLU A 204 -20.98 -21.72 -27.72
C GLU A 204 -20.45 -20.52 -28.55
N PRO A 205 -19.19 -20.58 -29.04
CA PRO A 205 -18.35 -19.43 -29.31
C PRO A 205 -18.52 -18.89 -30.74
N GLU A 206 -18.36 -17.58 -30.91
CA GLU A 206 -18.08 -17.00 -32.22
C GLU A 206 -16.70 -16.33 -32.24
N SER A 207 -15.99 -16.72 -33.30
CA SER A 207 -14.67 -16.39 -33.79
C SER A 207 -14.19 -14.94 -33.70
N VAL A 208 -12.90 -14.83 -33.39
CA VAL A 208 -11.99 -13.70 -33.55
C VAL A 208 -12.09 -13.04 -34.94
N PRO A 209 -11.72 -11.75 -35.06
CA PRO A 209 -10.50 -11.48 -35.81
C PRO A 209 -9.48 -10.68 -35.00
N SER A 210 -8.25 -11.18 -35.07
CA SER A 210 -7.05 -10.55 -34.56
C SER A 210 -6.76 -9.33 -35.42
N GLU A 211 -6.70 -8.14 -34.80
CA GLU A 211 -5.97 -7.00 -35.32
C GLU A 211 -5.00 -6.53 -34.25
N THR A 212 -3.77 -6.97 -34.43
CA THR A 212 -2.57 -6.37 -33.86
C THR A 212 -2.42 -4.97 -34.44
N GLU A 213 -2.70 -3.94 -33.64
CA GLU A 213 -2.12 -2.61 -33.83
C GLU A 213 -1.29 -2.25 -32.58
N PRO A 214 -0.01 -1.89 -32.74
CA PRO A 214 0.76 -1.32 -31.64
C PRO A 214 0.35 0.15 -31.51
N ILE A 215 -0.28 0.55 -30.40
CA ILE A 215 -0.64 1.96 -30.17
C ILE A 215 -0.06 2.42 -28.83
N ASP A 216 1.08 3.09 -28.99
CA ASP A 216 1.87 3.77 -27.98
C ASP A 216 1.23 5.14 -27.65
N SER A 217 0.03 5.13 -27.06
CA SER A 217 -0.64 6.35 -26.54
C SER A 217 -1.62 6.01 -25.42
N PRO A 218 -1.65 6.77 -24.30
CA PRO A 218 -2.56 6.49 -23.21
C PRO A 218 -4.02 6.61 -23.68
N VAL A 219 -4.77 5.52 -23.55
CA VAL A 219 -6.16 5.38 -24.03
C VAL A 219 -7.10 6.20 -23.12
N ARG A 220 -7.23 7.51 -23.38
CA ARG A 220 -8.16 8.38 -22.63
C ARG A 220 -9.61 8.18 -23.08
N ILE A 221 -10.55 8.19 -22.14
CA ILE A 221 -11.98 8.02 -22.42
C ILE A 221 -12.66 9.37 -22.71
N PRO A 222 -13.46 9.53 -23.77
CA PRO A 222 -14.23 10.75 -23.99
C PRO A 222 -15.29 10.98 -22.90
N LEU A 223 -15.29 12.18 -22.33
CA LEU A 223 -16.25 12.61 -21.31
C LEU A 223 -17.31 13.52 -21.93
N ARG A 224 -18.55 13.04 -21.97
CA ARG A 224 -19.73 13.78 -22.46
C ARG A 224 -20.65 14.24 -21.34
N TYR A 225 -20.54 13.63 -20.17
CA TYR A 225 -21.17 14.16 -18.95
C TYR A 225 -20.55 15.52 -18.57
N PRO A 226 -21.29 16.46 -17.96
CA PRO A 226 -20.75 17.76 -17.54
C PRO A 226 -19.45 17.63 -16.74
N ALA A 227 -18.35 18.12 -17.34
CA ALA A 227 -17.01 18.07 -16.75
C ALA A 227 -16.90 18.70 -15.34
N PRO A 228 -17.61 19.81 -15.00
CA PRO A 228 -17.55 20.36 -13.64
C PRO A 228 -18.06 19.39 -12.57
N GLU A 229 -19.06 18.56 -12.90
CA GLU A 229 -19.59 17.59 -11.95
C GLU A 229 -18.64 16.41 -11.74
N ILE A 230 -17.95 15.97 -12.81
CA ILE A 230 -16.90 14.97 -12.67
C ILE A 230 -15.72 15.53 -11.89
N PHE A 231 -15.39 16.80 -12.08
CA PHE A 231 -14.39 17.49 -11.28
C PHE A 231 -14.78 17.51 -9.79
N ASP A 232 -15.99 17.99 -9.45
CA ASP A 232 -16.50 18.01 -8.07
C ASP A 232 -16.51 16.61 -7.42
N LEU A 233 -16.82 15.57 -8.20
CA LEU A 233 -16.76 14.17 -7.76
C LEU A 233 -15.33 13.75 -7.37
N TRP A 234 -14.35 14.02 -8.23
CA TRP A 234 -12.96 13.58 -8.02
C TRP A 234 -12.19 14.45 -7.03
N CYS A 235 -12.63 15.69 -6.77
CA CYS A 235 -12.12 16.52 -5.68
C CYS A 235 -12.30 15.89 -4.30
N ALA A 236 -13.09 14.82 -4.14
CA ALA A 236 -13.09 14.00 -2.93
C ALA A 236 -11.68 13.56 -2.50
N LEU A 237 -10.75 13.40 -3.45
CA LEU A 237 -9.36 13.04 -3.17
C LEU A 237 -8.55 14.15 -2.47
N LEU A 238 -9.05 15.40 -2.46
CA LEU A 238 -8.49 16.54 -1.73
C LEU A 238 -9.05 16.67 -0.30
N ASP A 239 -10.06 15.88 0.05
CA ASP A 239 -10.77 16.04 1.31
C ASP A 239 -9.99 15.40 2.46
N GLN A 240 -9.39 16.25 3.31
CA GLN A 240 -8.54 15.81 4.41
C GLN A 240 -9.30 14.95 5.43
N GLU A 241 -10.54 15.32 5.75
CA GLU A 241 -11.39 14.58 6.68
C GLU A 241 -11.78 13.21 6.11
N LEU A 242 -12.09 13.13 4.80
CA LEU A 242 -12.33 11.85 4.14
C LEU A 242 -11.09 10.96 4.19
N CYS A 243 -9.90 11.51 3.95
CA CYS A 243 -8.65 10.77 4.04
C CYS A 243 -8.42 10.22 5.47
N GLN A 244 -8.73 11.01 6.50
CA GLN A 244 -8.69 10.58 7.90
C GLN A 244 -9.68 9.45 8.18
N LEU A 245 -10.94 9.58 7.75
CA LEU A 245 -11.98 8.56 7.92
C LEU A 245 -11.62 7.23 7.23
N MET A 246 -10.98 7.32 6.06
CA MET A 246 -10.50 6.17 5.31
C MET A 246 -9.13 5.65 5.78
N GLN A 247 -8.47 6.35 6.71
CA GLN A 247 -7.14 6.02 7.23
C GLN A 247 -6.07 5.94 6.12
N VAL A 248 -6.12 6.88 5.17
CA VAL A 248 -5.14 6.99 4.06
C VAL A 248 -4.42 8.34 4.11
N PRO A 249 -3.13 8.40 3.72
CA PRO A 249 -2.41 9.68 3.65
C PRO A 249 -2.99 10.55 2.54
N GLN A 250 -3.09 11.86 2.76
CA GLN A 250 -3.51 12.80 1.72
C GLN A 250 -2.40 12.92 0.66
N ILE A 251 -2.77 12.67 -0.60
CA ILE A 251 -1.83 12.66 -1.74
C ILE A 251 -1.93 13.94 -2.56
N PHE A 252 -3.14 14.45 -2.73
CA PHE A 252 -3.40 15.64 -3.53
C PHE A 252 -3.45 16.89 -2.66
N GLY A 253 -2.72 17.93 -3.07
CA GLY A 253 -2.64 19.22 -2.37
C GLY A 253 -3.48 20.32 -2.99
N SER A 254 -3.86 20.18 -4.27
CA SER A 254 -4.51 21.25 -5.02
C SER A 254 -5.55 20.77 -6.04
N GLU A 255 -6.51 21.64 -6.36
CA GLU A 255 -7.48 21.43 -7.44
C GLU A 255 -6.83 21.24 -8.81
N ASP A 256 -5.66 21.85 -9.04
CA ASP A 256 -4.95 21.73 -10.32
C ASP A 256 -4.35 20.34 -10.52
N GLU A 257 -3.86 19.68 -9.46
CA GLU A 257 -3.43 18.28 -9.54
C GLU A 257 -4.60 17.33 -9.89
N ILE A 258 -5.81 17.63 -9.41
CA ILE A 258 -7.02 16.87 -9.79
C ILE A 258 -7.39 17.13 -11.26
N LYS A 259 -7.23 18.36 -11.75
CA LYS A 259 -7.44 18.66 -13.18
C LYS A 259 -6.43 17.92 -14.05
N ASP A 260 -5.17 17.88 -13.65
CA ASP A 260 -4.12 17.14 -14.35
C ASP A 260 -4.42 15.64 -14.39
N LEU A 261 -4.83 15.06 -13.25
CA LEU A 261 -5.28 13.67 -13.17
C LEU A 261 -6.42 13.40 -14.16
N LEU A 262 -7.47 14.24 -14.14
CA LEU A 262 -8.61 14.07 -15.04
C LEU A 262 -8.25 14.29 -16.51
N GLY A 263 -7.29 15.15 -16.80
CA GLY A 263 -6.72 15.34 -18.14
C GLY A 263 -5.91 14.16 -18.65
N GLY A 264 -5.28 13.40 -17.75
CA GLY A 264 -4.63 12.13 -18.04
C GLY A 264 -5.61 10.98 -18.32
N LEU A 265 -6.79 10.98 -17.69
CA LEU A 265 -7.79 9.91 -17.81
C LEU A 265 -8.84 10.15 -18.90
N PHE A 266 -9.25 11.40 -19.12
CA PHE A 266 -10.43 11.73 -19.92
C PHE A 266 -10.18 12.81 -20.98
N LYS A 267 -10.84 12.66 -22.14
CA LYS A 267 -10.91 13.69 -23.17
C LYS A 267 -12.19 14.51 -22.95
N SER A 268 -12.05 15.78 -22.59
CA SER A 268 -13.21 16.70 -22.53
C SER A 268 -13.54 17.18 -23.95
N GLU A 269 -14.67 16.75 -24.51
CA GLU A 269 -15.19 17.25 -25.80
C GLU A 269 -16.35 18.23 -25.53
N GLY A 270 -16.10 19.55 -25.59
CA GLY A 270 -17.18 20.55 -25.43
C GLY A 270 -16.77 21.89 -24.81
N ARG A 271 -17.75 22.83 -24.72
CA ARG A 271 -17.62 24.30 -24.56
C ARG A 271 -16.86 24.85 -23.33
N ALA A 272 -16.32 24.02 -22.45
CA ALA A 272 -15.41 24.47 -21.40
C ALA A 272 -14.39 23.36 -21.16
N GLN A 273 -13.25 23.44 -21.82
CA GLN A 273 -12.13 22.56 -21.52
C GLN A 273 -11.59 22.94 -20.14
N ILE A 274 -11.93 22.14 -19.13
CA ILE A 274 -11.56 22.39 -17.72
C ILE A 274 -10.10 21.97 -17.45
N TRP A 275 -9.61 20.98 -18.18
CA TRP A 275 -8.28 20.41 -18.00
C TRP A 275 -7.54 20.23 -19.33
N SER A 276 -6.24 20.51 -19.29
CA SER A 276 -5.29 20.30 -20.38
C SER A 276 -5.01 18.82 -20.54
N GLY A 277 -4.83 18.34 -21.77
CA GLY A 277 -4.52 16.95 -22.04
C GLY A 277 -3.08 16.57 -21.72
N ASN A 278 -2.61 16.75 -20.49
CA ASN A 278 -1.24 16.51 -20.05
C ASN A 278 -0.86 15.02 -20.09
N GLU A 279 0.44 14.72 -20.20
CA GLU A 279 0.97 13.36 -20.24
C GLU A 279 0.44 12.52 -19.06
N SER A 280 0.15 11.24 -19.32
CA SER A 280 -0.37 10.32 -18.30
C SER A 280 0.70 10.14 -17.22
N TYR A 281 0.36 10.53 -16.00
CA TYR A 281 1.19 10.35 -14.82
C TYR A 281 0.73 9.10 -14.06
N TYR A 282 1.69 8.32 -13.56
CA TYR A 282 1.40 7.15 -12.75
C TYR A 282 1.33 7.55 -11.27
N TYR A 283 0.19 7.34 -10.62
CA TYR A 283 -0.05 7.80 -9.25
C TYR A 283 0.23 6.68 -8.24
N GLU A 284 1.30 6.86 -7.48
CA GLU A 284 1.62 6.02 -6.32
C GLU A 284 0.72 6.40 -5.14
N MET A 285 -0.23 5.52 -4.81
CA MET A 285 -1.22 5.73 -3.75
C MET A 285 -1.32 4.53 -2.82
N ALA A 286 -1.70 4.77 -1.55
CA ALA A 286 -1.96 3.69 -0.61
C ALA A 286 -3.13 2.78 -1.10
N PRO A 287 -3.07 1.45 -0.93
CA PRO A 287 -4.15 0.54 -1.36
C PRO A 287 -5.54 0.88 -0.79
N GLY A 288 -5.62 1.58 0.35
CA GLY A 288 -6.87 2.07 0.93
C GLY A 288 -7.67 2.98 -0.01
N TYR A 289 -7.02 3.61 -0.99
CA TYR A 289 -7.68 4.39 -2.03
C TYR A 289 -8.46 3.54 -3.04
N GLN A 290 -8.21 2.22 -3.14
CA GLN A 290 -8.82 1.36 -4.15
C GLN A 290 -10.35 1.44 -4.14
N ASN A 291 -10.99 1.47 -2.98
CA ASN A 291 -12.45 1.53 -2.88
C ASN A 291 -13.01 2.88 -3.34
N LEU A 292 -12.35 3.98 -2.96
CA LEU A 292 -12.74 5.32 -3.38
C LEU A 292 -12.50 5.49 -4.89
N LEU A 293 -11.35 5.07 -5.41
CA LEU A 293 -11.05 5.10 -6.84
C LEU A 293 -12.05 4.25 -7.65
N CYS A 294 -12.41 3.05 -7.17
CA CYS A 294 -13.47 2.24 -7.76
C CYS A 294 -14.82 2.97 -7.76
N LEU A 295 -15.18 3.63 -6.66
CA LEU A 295 -16.41 4.42 -6.56
C LEU A 295 -16.42 5.59 -7.55
N LEU A 296 -15.38 6.41 -7.54
CA LEU A 296 -15.23 7.59 -8.40
C LEU A 296 -15.28 7.19 -9.88
N MET A 297 -14.54 6.14 -10.24
CA MET A 297 -14.48 5.64 -11.60
C MET A 297 -15.82 5.02 -12.04
N HIS A 298 -16.46 4.20 -11.21
CA HIS A 298 -17.74 3.60 -11.53
C HIS A 298 -18.88 4.62 -11.57
N ALA A 299 -18.86 5.63 -10.69
CA ALA A 299 -19.76 6.78 -10.75
C ALA A 299 -19.60 7.52 -12.09
N THR A 300 -18.35 7.84 -12.46
CA THR A 300 -18.02 8.50 -13.73
C THR A 300 -18.52 7.67 -14.92
N TYR A 301 -18.30 6.35 -14.91
CA TYR A 301 -18.84 5.43 -15.90
C TYR A 301 -20.37 5.49 -15.99
N LYS A 302 -21.09 5.43 -14.87
CA LYS A 302 -22.56 5.44 -14.84
C LYS A 302 -23.13 6.75 -15.38
N LEU A 303 -22.55 7.88 -14.97
CA LEU A 303 -22.95 9.21 -15.42
C LEU A 303 -22.66 9.39 -16.93
N ASN A 304 -21.47 9.00 -17.38
CA ASN A 304 -21.07 9.14 -18.78
C ASN A 304 -21.82 8.16 -19.71
N ARG A 305 -22.21 6.97 -19.22
CA ARG A 305 -22.95 5.95 -19.99
C ARG A 305 -24.31 6.41 -20.47
N ILE A 306 -24.89 7.43 -19.85
CA ILE A 306 -26.13 8.10 -20.32
C ILE A 306 -25.92 8.68 -21.73
N TYR A 307 -24.71 9.15 -22.03
CA TYR A 307 -24.36 9.84 -23.28
C TYR A 307 -23.47 9.03 -24.22
N LEU A 308 -22.64 8.13 -23.67
CA LEU A 308 -21.65 7.38 -24.43
C LEU A 308 -21.52 5.94 -23.92
N LYS A 309 -21.76 4.94 -24.79
CA LYS A 309 -21.73 3.52 -24.42
C LYS A 309 -20.31 2.91 -24.46
N VAL A 310 -19.35 3.53 -23.77
CA VAL A 310 -18.04 2.91 -23.54
C VAL A 310 -18.19 1.75 -22.56
N GLN A 311 -17.46 0.66 -22.76
CA GLN A 311 -17.51 -0.51 -21.87
C GLN A 311 -16.83 -0.23 -20.53
N LEU A 312 -17.33 -0.83 -19.45
CA LEU A 312 -16.76 -0.67 -18.09
C LEU A 312 -15.31 -1.15 -18.00
N ALA A 313 -14.93 -2.16 -18.79
CA ALA A 313 -13.56 -2.67 -18.87
C ALA A 313 -12.55 -1.56 -19.18
N ARG A 314 -12.88 -0.61 -20.09
CA ARG A 314 -11.99 0.52 -20.42
C ARG A 314 -11.75 1.47 -19.24
N TYR A 315 -12.75 1.67 -18.39
CA TYR A 315 -12.59 2.46 -17.17
C TYR A 315 -11.74 1.71 -16.13
N CYS A 316 -11.83 0.38 -16.10
CA CYS A 316 -11.01 -0.47 -15.23
C CYS A 316 -9.55 -0.55 -15.72
N GLU A 317 -9.32 -0.54 -17.04
CA GLU A 317 -7.98 -0.40 -17.64
C GLU A 317 -7.33 0.90 -17.19
N LEU A 318 -8.04 2.03 -17.23
CA LEU A 318 -7.54 3.31 -16.73
C LEU A 318 -7.16 3.27 -15.25
N LEU A 319 -7.95 2.59 -14.41
CA LEU A 319 -7.61 2.38 -13.00
C LEU A 319 -6.30 1.59 -12.87
N LYS A 320 -6.18 0.49 -13.62
CA LYS A 320 -5.00 -0.38 -13.57
C LYS A 320 -3.73 0.29 -14.10
N SER A 321 -3.84 1.11 -15.15
CA SER A 321 -2.66 1.70 -15.80
C SER A 321 -2.19 3.02 -15.18
N ASN A 322 -2.97 3.65 -14.28
CA ASN A 322 -2.64 4.98 -13.74
C ASN A 322 -2.51 5.00 -12.21
N PHE A 323 -2.84 3.93 -11.48
CA PHE A 323 -2.87 3.98 -10.01
C PHE A 323 -2.30 2.70 -9.37
N SER A 324 -1.32 2.85 -8.48
CA SER A 324 -0.67 1.73 -7.79
C SER A 324 -1.55 0.84 -6.90
N PRO A 325 -2.71 1.28 -6.37
CA PRO A 325 -3.66 0.38 -5.70
C PRO A 325 -4.17 -0.80 -6.55
N PHE A 326 -3.91 -0.82 -7.86
CA PHE A 326 -4.36 -1.88 -8.79
C PHE A 326 -3.21 -2.70 -9.41
N ASP A 327 -1.95 -2.45 -9.04
CA ASP A 327 -0.78 -3.15 -9.60
C ASP A 327 -0.85 -4.66 -9.45
N THR A 328 -1.24 -5.10 -8.25
CA THR A 328 -1.29 -6.51 -7.86
C THR A 328 -2.49 -7.27 -8.43
N ILE A 329 -3.42 -6.59 -9.11
CA ILE A 329 -4.61 -7.24 -9.69
C ILE A 329 -4.29 -7.66 -11.11
N GLU A 330 -4.01 -8.94 -11.33
CA GLU A 330 -3.54 -9.47 -12.62
C GLU A 330 -4.49 -9.13 -13.79
N SER A 331 -5.80 -9.22 -13.56
CA SER A 331 -6.81 -9.04 -14.61
C SER A 331 -7.70 -7.80 -14.41
N VAL A 332 -7.92 -7.05 -15.49
CA VAL A 332 -8.96 -6.00 -15.55
C VAL A 332 -10.36 -6.56 -15.22
N GLY A 333 -10.60 -7.83 -15.53
CA GLY A 333 -11.85 -8.51 -15.19
C GLY A 333 -12.11 -8.60 -13.69
N ASP A 334 -11.06 -8.75 -12.87
CA ASP A 334 -11.19 -8.80 -11.42
C ASP A 334 -11.56 -7.43 -10.85
N ILE A 335 -10.98 -6.36 -11.40
CA ILE A 335 -11.36 -4.99 -11.08
C ILE A 335 -12.84 -4.78 -11.42
N GLN A 336 -13.25 -5.16 -12.63
CA GLN A 336 -14.63 -5.02 -13.10
C GLN A 336 -15.64 -5.80 -12.24
N SER A 337 -15.28 -7.01 -11.80
CA SER A 337 -16.15 -7.84 -10.95
C SER A 337 -16.33 -7.28 -9.53
N ASN A 338 -15.36 -6.51 -9.06
CA ASN A 338 -15.31 -6.00 -7.68
C ASN A 338 -15.65 -4.52 -7.55
N ILE A 339 -15.69 -3.77 -8.67
CA ILE A 339 -15.87 -2.30 -8.67
C ILE A 339 -17.16 -1.84 -7.97
N THR A 340 -18.17 -2.70 -7.89
CA THR A 340 -19.46 -2.43 -7.22
C THR A 340 -19.58 -3.03 -5.83
N LYS A 341 -18.73 -3.99 -5.42
CA LYS A 341 -18.89 -4.73 -4.16
C LYS A 341 -18.57 -3.89 -2.93
N LYS A 342 -17.71 -2.89 -3.07
CA LYS A 342 -17.24 -2.02 -1.97
C LYS A 342 -17.71 -0.57 -2.10
N LYS A 343 -18.61 -0.29 -3.05
CA LYS A 343 -19.12 1.06 -3.33
C LYS A 343 -19.87 1.64 -2.12
N ASP A 344 -20.66 0.83 -1.41
CA ASP A 344 -21.55 1.34 -0.36
C ASP A 344 -20.74 1.82 0.85
N SER A 345 -19.66 1.10 1.19
CA SER A 345 -18.70 1.53 2.21
C SER A 345 -17.97 2.82 1.81
N ALA A 346 -17.56 2.97 0.55
CA ALA A 346 -16.94 4.20 0.07
C ALA A 346 -17.93 5.39 0.05
N ILE A 347 -19.18 5.16 -0.35
CA ILE A 347 -20.24 6.18 -0.30
C ILE A 347 -20.50 6.59 1.15
N ASP A 348 -20.49 5.64 2.09
CA ASP A 348 -20.65 5.93 3.51
C ASP A 348 -19.54 6.83 4.06
N PHE A 349 -18.28 6.61 3.68
CA PHE A 349 -17.18 7.50 4.06
C PHE A 349 -17.35 8.91 3.48
N VAL A 350 -17.66 9.02 2.18
CA VAL A 350 -17.90 10.31 1.51
C VAL A 350 -19.09 11.05 2.15
N ARG A 351 -20.15 10.32 2.53
CA ARG A 351 -21.33 10.88 3.21
C ARG A 351 -21.03 11.35 4.63
N LYS A 352 -20.19 10.63 5.37
CA LYS A 352 -19.84 10.92 6.77
C LYS A 352 -18.88 12.09 6.91
N SER A 353 -18.02 12.33 5.91
CA SER A 353 -17.11 13.47 5.92
C SER A 353 -17.88 14.78 5.96
N SER A 354 -17.50 15.66 6.88
CA SER A 354 -18.01 17.03 6.97
C SER A 354 -17.27 18.00 6.03
N GLY A 355 -16.21 17.53 5.36
CA GLY A 355 -15.39 18.29 4.42
C GLY A 355 -16.16 18.80 3.20
N THR A 356 -15.75 19.97 2.72
CA THR A 356 -16.43 20.67 1.61
C THR A 356 -16.34 19.91 0.29
N TYR A 357 -15.23 19.25 0.01
CA TYR A 357 -15.06 18.48 -1.22
C TYR A 357 -15.85 17.17 -1.16
N ALA A 358 -15.82 16.44 -0.04
CA ALA A 358 -16.61 15.23 0.13
C ALA A 358 -18.12 15.50 0.01
N LYS A 359 -18.61 16.62 0.56
CA LYS A 359 -20.02 17.06 0.40
C LYS A 359 -20.40 17.29 -1.06
N LYS A 360 -19.56 18.01 -1.82
CA LYS A 360 -19.79 18.22 -3.27
C LYS A 360 -19.80 16.90 -4.04
N ALA A 361 -18.83 16.02 -3.75
CA ALA A 361 -18.77 14.71 -4.36
C ALA A 361 -20.01 13.85 -4.04
N TYR A 362 -20.50 13.91 -2.79
CA TYR A 362 -21.73 13.21 -2.40
C TYR A 362 -22.95 13.69 -3.19
N GLU A 363 -23.11 14.99 -3.41
CA GLU A 363 -24.20 15.53 -4.23
C GLU A 363 -24.16 15.04 -5.68
N VAL A 364 -22.96 14.83 -6.25
CA VAL A 364 -22.81 14.21 -7.57
C VAL A 364 -23.14 12.71 -7.51
N LEU A 365 -22.67 11.98 -6.49
CA LEU A 365 -22.96 10.55 -6.30
C LEU A 365 -24.46 10.26 -6.20
N ARG A 366 -25.23 11.15 -5.57
CA ARG A 366 -26.70 11.03 -5.45
C ARG A 366 -27.44 11.06 -6.80
N LYS A 367 -26.81 11.56 -7.87
CA LYS A 367 -27.37 11.54 -9.23
C LYS A 367 -27.31 10.16 -9.87
N VAL A 368 -26.55 9.21 -9.29
CA VAL A 368 -26.53 7.81 -9.71
C VAL A 368 -27.62 7.05 -8.93
N PRO A 369 -28.72 6.59 -9.57
CA PRO A 369 -29.88 6.04 -8.87
C PRO A 369 -29.58 4.86 -7.93
N THR A 370 -28.54 4.08 -8.24
CA THR A 370 -28.13 2.91 -7.45
C THR A 370 -27.29 3.23 -6.22
N TYR A 371 -26.99 4.52 -5.97
CA TYR A 371 -26.09 4.99 -4.91
C TYR A 371 -26.80 5.79 -3.82
N ILE A 372 -28.11 5.97 -3.94
CA ILE A 372 -28.91 6.62 -2.91
C ILE A 372 -29.03 5.64 -1.74
N LEU A 373 -28.25 5.89 -0.68
CA LEU A 373 -28.40 5.18 0.58
C LEU A 373 -29.78 5.52 1.15
N ARG A 374 -30.67 4.53 1.23
CA ARG A 374 -31.99 4.71 1.85
C ARG A 374 -31.78 4.91 3.36
N PRO A 375 -32.52 5.84 3.98
CA PRO A 375 -32.38 6.18 5.40
C PRO A 375 -32.70 5.01 6.31
#